data_AF-A0A4R9IPT4-F1
#
_entry.id   AF-A0A4R9IPT4-F1
#
_cell.length_a   1.000
_cell.length_b   1.000
_cell.length_c   1.000
_cell.angle_alpha   90.00
_cell.angle_beta   90.00
_cell.angle_gamma   90.00
#
_symmetry.space_group_name_H-M   'P 1'
#
loop_
_entity.id
_entity.type
_entity.pdbx_description
1 polymer ?
#
loop_
_entity_poly.entity_id
_entity_poly.type
_entity_poly.pdbx_seq_one_letter_code
_entity_poly.pdbx_strand_id
1 'polypeptide(L)'
;MLVLTRLKTKFIFSAVSLAIISCSSFPIGTGYTSGQKTIVYSMPDNKSPIVLELKRDSNFDIITYNFLKNNQKGKLWHKIKLNNTIGYIEEDAGENTNFQMQLFLTLNEPVYGFVVASSLVLRKQPNTTSAAIEKLATKEIVEILEEGRNQVTVNGKTGSWAKVKTKNNNIGFVFTPYLMLNKSPDNFVFGEDIEADEKGWAYITTSPNIIYQKKKGKLYSVDNNQVRENEFYLIKSRYITKDGKVFFYIYKQTASQADWYSDIEVEYTTDCYIPASQVIVSNRYAPLYSQTKETDKTKRKLIEFLDQQAKYEFDPEKSYFYTFRSKKDKFHVIITSIKSEYDECRGCFDSEDYNLVYVFQEKDNQFKKVFDKGGNRSASFVEEDKKFFITIATSPLPEGDESPSIIKYSTYKFDGSNFELELEE
;
A
#
# COMPACT_ATOMS: atom_id res chain seq x y z
N MET A 1 -9.20 -56.26 82.23
CA MET A 1 -9.80 -57.55 81.84
C MET A 1 -10.08 -57.47 80.35
N LEU A 2 -9.34 -58.27 79.57
CA LEU A 2 -9.45 -58.38 78.11
C LEU A 2 -10.77 -59.00 77.68
N VAL A 3 -11.25 -58.65 76.47
CA VAL A 3 -11.74 -59.51 75.35
C VAL A 3 -12.55 -58.59 74.41
N LEU A 4 -12.00 -58.06 73.32
CA LEU A 4 -11.88 -58.63 71.96
C LEU A 4 -13.18 -59.20 71.36
N THR A 5 -13.71 -58.54 70.33
CA THR A 5 -14.17 -59.24 69.11
C THR A 5 -13.92 -58.37 67.87
N ARG A 6 -13.22 -58.97 66.90
CA ARG A 6 -12.88 -58.43 65.58
C ARG A 6 -14.06 -58.61 64.63
N LEU A 7 -14.32 -57.62 63.77
CA LEU A 7 -14.98 -57.85 62.49
C LEU A 7 -14.10 -57.29 61.35
N LYS A 8 -13.76 -58.16 60.40
CA LYS A 8 -12.96 -57.85 59.21
C LYS A 8 -13.89 -57.35 58.10
N THR A 9 -13.64 -56.15 57.58
CA THR A 9 -14.27 -55.68 56.32
C THR A 9 -13.17 -55.23 55.37
N LYS A 10 -13.20 -55.78 54.16
CA LYS A 10 -12.20 -55.63 53.10
C LYS A 10 -12.19 -54.18 52.58
N PHE A 11 -11.01 -53.57 52.57
CA PHE A 11 -10.72 -52.34 51.82
C PHE A 11 -10.62 -52.67 50.33
N ILE A 12 -11.47 -52.04 49.51
CA ILE A 12 -11.27 -51.90 48.07
C ILE A 12 -10.73 -50.50 47.83
N PHE A 13 -9.47 -50.42 47.39
CA PHE A 13 -8.85 -49.22 46.86
C PHE A 13 -9.59 -48.81 45.58
N SER A 14 -10.26 -47.66 45.57
CA SER A 14 -10.68 -46.99 44.34
C SER A 14 -9.76 -45.79 44.13
N ALA A 15 -8.81 -45.98 43.22
CA ALA A 15 -7.85 -44.97 42.82
C ALA A 15 -8.37 -44.24 41.57
N VAL A 16 -8.28 -42.91 41.62
CA VAL A 16 -8.05 -41.99 40.49
C VAL A 16 -9.21 -41.81 39.49
N SER A 17 -9.80 -40.61 39.50
CA SER A 17 -10.21 -39.94 38.27
C SER A 17 -9.66 -38.52 38.25
N LEU A 18 -8.94 -38.25 37.16
CA LEU A 18 -8.08 -37.12 36.90
C LEU A 18 -8.83 -35.79 36.85
N ALA A 19 -8.13 -34.76 37.32
CA ALA A 19 -8.43 -33.36 37.07
C ALA A 19 -8.57 -33.08 35.56
N ILE A 20 -9.73 -32.56 35.17
CA ILE A 20 -9.98 -31.97 33.86
C ILE A 20 -9.28 -30.61 33.88
N ILE A 21 -7.98 -30.58 33.61
CA ILE A 21 -7.28 -29.33 33.30
C ILE A 21 -7.76 -28.94 31.91
N SER A 22 -8.79 -28.09 31.86
CA SER A 22 -9.16 -27.34 30.66
C SER A 22 -7.93 -26.57 30.20
N CYS A 23 -7.22 -27.11 29.21
CA CYS A 23 -6.08 -26.46 28.60
C CYS A 23 -6.62 -25.30 27.74
N SER A 24 -7.03 -24.21 28.39
CA SER A 24 -7.42 -22.96 27.73
C SER A 24 -6.16 -22.34 27.16
N SER A 25 -5.86 -22.67 25.91
CA SER A 25 -4.80 -22.00 25.15
C SER A 25 -5.17 -20.52 25.05
N PHE A 26 -4.36 -19.65 25.66
CA PHE A 26 -4.53 -18.21 25.54
C PHE A 26 -4.23 -17.78 24.09
N PRO A 27 -5.02 -16.86 23.52
CA PRO A 27 -4.68 -16.24 22.25
C PRO A 27 -3.30 -15.58 22.31
N ILE A 28 -2.48 -15.81 21.29
CA ILE A 28 -1.18 -15.17 21.09
C ILE A 28 -1.27 -13.96 20.13
N GLY A 29 -2.49 -13.61 19.74
CA GLY A 29 -2.76 -12.59 18.73
C GLY A 29 -4.16 -12.66 18.16
N THR A 30 -4.44 -11.78 17.19
CA THR A 30 -5.70 -11.70 16.46
C THR A 30 -5.49 -11.71 14.96
N GLY A 31 -6.49 -12.11 14.19
CA GLY A 31 -6.45 -12.08 12.73
C GLY A 31 -7.71 -11.47 12.13
N TYR A 32 -7.58 -10.91 10.93
CA TYR A 32 -8.64 -10.23 10.18
C TYR A 32 -8.65 -10.71 8.74
N THR A 33 -9.83 -11.01 8.19
CA THR A 33 -9.98 -11.37 6.77
C THR A 33 -10.28 -10.13 5.91
N SER A 34 -9.59 -10.03 4.77
CA SER A 34 -9.83 -9.02 3.71
C SER A 34 -10.44 -9.65 2.46
N GLY A 35 -10.23 -10.95 2.25
CA GLY A 35 -10.80 -11.72 1.15
C GLY A 35 -12.30 -11.96 1.30
N GLN A 36 -12.97 -12.34 0.20
CA GLN A 36 -14.40 -12.66 0.23
C GLN A 36 -14.69 -13.88 1.13
N LYS A 37 -13.77 -14.85 1.15
CA LYS A 37 -13.95 -16.14 1.80
C LYS A 37 -12.60 -16.76 2.18
N THR A 38 -12.48 -17.24 3.42
CA THR A 38 -11.36 -18.04 3.90
C THR A 38 -11.88 -19.32 4.55
N ILE A 39 -11.32 -20.47 4.16
CA ILE A 39 -11.71 -21.78 4.68
C ILE A 39 -10.90 -22.12 5.93
N VAL A 40 -11.59 -22.62 6.96
CA VAL A 40 -10.98 -23.14 8.19
C VAL A 40 -11.19 -24.65 8.25
N TYR A 41 -10.09 -25.37 8.40
CA TYR A 41 -10.03 -26.82 8.38
C TYR A 41 -9.92 -27.41 9.79
N SER A 42 -10.40 -28.63 10.00
CA SER A 42 -10.31 -29.31 11.31
C SER A 42 -8.86 -29.67 11.68
N MET A 43 -8.00 -29.84 10.68
CA MET A 43 -6.58 -30.17 10.81
C MET A 43 -5.77 -29.28 9.86
N PRO A 44 -4.44 -29.15 10.06
CA PRO A 44 -3.55 -28.45 9.13
C PRO A 44 -3.35 -29.26 7.85
N ASP A 45 -4.45 -29.49 7.13
CA ASP A 45 -4.56 -30.28 5.92
C ASP A 45 -5.79 -29.80 5.14
N ASN A 46 -5.58 -29.36 3.89
CA ASN A 46 -6.65 -28.83 3.03
C ASN A 46 -7.62 -29.91 2.54
N LYS A 47 -7.35 -31.19 2.82
CA LYS A 47 -8.28 -32.31 2.60
C LYS A 47 -9.09 -32.65 3.84
N SER A 48 -8.78 -32.06 4.99
CA SER A 48 -9.53 -32.32 6.21
C SER A 48 -10.90 -31.63 6.19
N PRO A 49 -11.87 -32.07 7.00
CA PRO A 49 -13.18 -31.45 7.08
C PRO A 49 -13.10 -29.93 7.31
N ILE A 50 -13.94 -29.20 6.59
CA ILE A 50 -14.14 -27.76 6.81
C ILE A 50 -14.97 -27.60 8.10
N VAL A 51 -14.45 -26.84 9.05
CA VAL A 51 -15.12 -26.58 10.34
C VAL A 51 -15.79 -25.22 10.40
N LEU A 52 -15.31 -24.27 9.59
CA LEU A 52 -15.80 -22.90 9.55
C LEU A 52 -15.42 -22.24 8.22
N GLU A 53 -16.21 -21.26 7.82
CA GLU A 53 -15.93 -20.37 6.70
C GLU A 53 -15.94 -18.92 7.21
N LEU A 54 -14.81 -18.23 7.08
CA LEU A 54 -14.68 -16.83 7.45
C LEU A 54 -15.08 -15.96 6.26
N LYS A 55 -15.98 -15.01 6.50
CA LYS A 55 -16.39 -13.99 5.52
C LYS A 55 -15.41 -12.83 5.56
N ARG A 56 -15.47 -11.92 4.59
CA ARG A 56 -14.78 -10.63 4.64
C ARG A 56 -15.03 -9.90 5.97
N ASP A 57 -13.99 -9.24 6.49
CA ASP A 57 -14.00 -8.44 7.73
C ASP A 57 -14.26 -9.24 9.01
N SER A 58 -14.13 -10.57 8.97
CA SER A 58 -14.18 -11.43 10.15
C SER A 58 -12.92 -11.25 10.99
N ASN A 59 -13.07 -11.20 12.31
CA ASN A 59 -11.97 -11.21 13.27
C ASN A 59 -11.92 -12.54 14.03
N PHE A 60 -10.73 -13.03 14.36
CA PHE A 60 -10.52 -14.30 15.08
C PHE A 60 -9.28 -14.25 15.97
N ASP A 61 -9.21 -15.17 16.93
CA ASP A 61 -8.05 -15.33 17.81
C ASP A 61 -7.04 -16.27 17.18
N ILE A 62 -5.76 -15.93 17.27
CA ILE A 62 -4.66 -16.81 16.87
C ILE A 62 -4.21 -17.58 18.11
N ILE A 63 -4.25 -18.91 18.02
CA ILE A 63 -3.82 -19.82 19.09
C ILE A 63 -2.40 -20.33 18.83
N THR A 64 -2.06 -20.57 17.56
CA THR A 64 -0.71 -21.01 17.17
C THR A 64 -0.37 -20.41 15.82
N TYR A 65 0.83 -19.84 15.72
CA TYR A 65 1.36 -19.22 14.51
C TYR A 65 2.49 -20.09 13.94
N ASN A 66 2.64 -20.10 12.61
CA ASN A 66 3.65 -20.86 11.87
C ASN A 66 3.76 -22.36 12.24
N PHE A 67 2.62 -23.04 12.29
CA PHE A 67 2.60 -24.50 12.44
C PHE A 67 3.02 -25.18 11.13
N LEU A 68 4.10 -25.96 11.18
CA LEU A 68 4.54 -26.82 10.08
C LEU A 68 4.09 -28.26 10.33
N LYS A 69 3.48 -28.87 9.32
CA LYS A 69 3.17 -30.30 9.35
C LYS A 69 4.47 -31.09 9.12
N ASN A 70 4.87 -31.88 10.12
CA ASN A 70 5.92 -32.91 10.03
C ASN A 70 7.34 -32.45 9.61
N ASN A 71 7.82 -31.28 10.06
CA ASN A 71 9.23 -30.84 9.91
C ASN A 71 9.81 -30.88 8.46
N GLN A 72 8.97 -30.80 7.43
CA GLN A 72 9.41 -30.73 6.04
C GLN A 72 8.90 -29.45 5.36
N LYS A 73 9.62 -29.00 4.31
CA LYS A 73 9.21 -27.90 3.42
C LYS A 73 7.73 -28.06 3.05
N GLY A 74 6.88 -27.14 3.51
CA GLY A 74 5.45 -27.24 3.36
C GLY A 74 4.75 -25.91 3.70
N LYS A 75 3.45 -25.85 3.43
CA LYS A 75 2.59 -24.70 3.71
C LYS A 75 2.56 -24.41 5.21
N LEU A 76 2.61 -23.13 5.58
CA LEU A 76 2.45 -22.69 6.96
C LEU A 76 0.96 -22.70 7.33
N TRP A 77 0.68 -23.15 8.55
CA TRP A 77 -0.68 -23.19 9.08
C TRP A 77 -0.77 -22.38 10.36
N HIS A 78 -1.95 -21.83 10.62
CA HIS A 78 -2.24 -21.15 11.87
C HIS A 78 -3.45 -21.79 12.52
N LYS A 79 -3.31 -22.14 13.79
CA LYS A 79 -4.43 -22.60 14.60
C LYS A 79 -5.17 -21.38 15.09
N ILE A 80 -6.46 -21.30 14.81
CA ILE A 80 -7.29 -20.16 15.17
C ILE A 80 -8.48 -20.59 16.00
N LYS A 81 -9.10 -19.63 16.67
CA LYS A 81 -10.34 -19.79 17.39
C LYS A 81 -11.28 -18.64 17.02
N LEU A 82 -12.51 -18.98 16.62
CA LEU A 82 -13.59 -18.02 16.50
C LEU A 82 -14.78 -18.52 17.31
N ASN A 83 -15.23 -17.71 18.27
CA ASN A 83 -16.21 -18.11 19.27
C ASN A 83 -15.73 -19.38 20.01
N ASN A 84 -16.38 -20.52 19.80
CA ASN A 84 -15.98 -21.81 20.39
C ASN A 84 -15.46 -22.83 19.36
N THR A 85 -15.30 -22.43 18.10
CA THR A 85 -14.79 -23.30 17.04
C THR A 85 -13.30 -23.10 16.89
N ILE A 86 -12.55 -24.20 16.95
CA ILE A 86 -11.10 -24.24 16.73
C ILE A 86 -10.85 -24.91 15.38
N GLY A 87 -9.94 -24.36 14.60
CA GLY A 87 -9.49 -24.97 13.36
C GLY A 87 -8.19 -24.37 12.86
N TYR A 88 -7.85 -24.69 11.62
CA TYR A 88 -6.58 -24.36 10.99
C TYR A 88 -6.82 -23.62 9.69
N ILE A 89 -6.14 -22.49 9.53
CA ILE A 89 -6.07 -21.73 8.29
C ILE A 89 -4.69 -21.91 7.66
N GLU A 90 -4.65 -21.96 6.34
CA GLU A 90 -3.41 -22.02 5.57
C GLU A 90 -2.91 -20.60 5.30
N GLU A 91 -1.61 -20.36 5.47
CA GLU A 91 -0.98 -19.12 5.03
C GLU A 91 -0.74 -19.18 3.52
N ASP A 92 -1.44 -18.33 2.78
CA ASP A 92 -1.24 -18.21 1.34
C ASP A 92 -0.01 -17.34 1.07
N ALA A 93 1.13 -17.99 0.79
CA ALA A 93 2.40 -17.33 0.49
C ALA A 93 2.49 -16.88 -0.99
N GLY A 94 1.40 -16.37 -1.55
CA GLY A 94 1.40 -15.82 -2.90
C GLY A 94 2.29 -14.58 -3.00
N GLU A 95 3.12 -14.50 -4.04
CA GLU A 95 4.06 -13.39 -4.31
C GLU A 95 3.39 -12.04 -4.60
N ASN A 96 2.06 -11.97 -4.55
CA ASN A 96 1.29 -10.77 -4.84
C ASN A 96 0.70 -10.19 -3.54
N THR A 97 0.97 -8.91 -3.32
CA THR A 97 0.76 -8.05 -2.14
C THR A 97 -0.65 -7.98 -1.52
N ASN A 98 -1.59 -8.81 -1.94
CA ASN A 98 -2.96 -8.87 -1.42
C ASN A 98 -3.17 -10.10 -0.55
N PHE A 99 -2.60 -10.07 0.66
CA PHE A 99 -2.94 -11.07 1.67
C PHE A 99 -4.44 -11.03 1.96
N GLN A 100 -5.12 -12.16 1.75
CA GLN A 100 -6.54 -12.32 2.08
C GLN A 100 -6.83 -12.26 3.58
N MET A 101 -5.76 -12.26 4.39
CA MET A 101 -5.80 -12.21 5.84
C MET A 101 -4.66 -11.34 6.37
N GLN A 102 -4.90 -10.68 7.49
CA GLN A 102 -3.89 -9.94 8.23
C GLN A 102 -3.81 -10.51 9.65
N LEU A 103 -2.62 -10.94 10.05
CA LEU A 103 -2.34 -11.60 11.31
C LEU A 103 -1.56 -10.66 12.22
N PHE A 104 -1.99 -10.54 13.47
CA PHE A 104 -1.43 -9.66 14.48
C PHE A 104 -1.02 -10.50 15.67
N LEU A 105 0.24 -10.38 16.10
CA LEU A 105 0.74 -11.11 17.27
C LEU A 105 1.03 -10.16 18.40
N THR A 106 0.79 -10.61 19.62
CA THR A 106 1.18 -9.88 20.83
C THR A 106 2.69 -9.75 20.89
N LEU A 107 3.15 -8.62 21.42
CA LEU A 107 4.57 -8.33 21.59
C LEU A 107 5.11 -8.93 22.89
N ASN A 108 6.36 -9.40 22.85
CA ASN A 108 7.04 -9.92 24.05
C ASN A 108 7.62 -8.79 24.92
N GLU A 109 7.76 -7.60 24.36
CA GLU A 109 8.30 -6.41 25.00
C GLU A 109 7.41 -5.21 24.65
N PRO A 110 7.30 -4.20 25.53
CA PRO A 110 6.54 -3.00 25.21
C PRO A 110 7.19 -2.28 24.02
N VAL A 111 6.35 -1.93 23.05
CA VAL A 111 6.74 -1.09 21.90
C VAL A 111 5.78 0.07 21.83
N TYR A 112 6.31 1.24 21.53
CA TYR A 112 5.59 2.48 21.38
C TYR A 112 5.82 3.03 19.98
N GLY A 113 4.84 3.76 19.45
CA GLY A 113 4.93 4.47 18.19
C GLY A 113 4.78 5.96 18.39
N PHE A 114 5.74 6.73 17.91
CA PHE A 114 5.66 8.18 17.80
C PHE A 114 5.13 8.56 16.43
N VAL A 115 4.00 9.27 16.40
CA VAL A 115 3.32 9.66 15.16
C VAL A 115 4.13 10.71 14.42
N VAL A 116 4.74 10.32 13.31
CA VAL A 116 5.46 11.26 12.44
C VAL A 116 4.54 11.83 11.35
N ALA A 117 3.41 11.18 11.07
CA ALA A 117 2.37 11.61 10.13
C ALA A 117 1.67 12.92 10.51
N SER A 118 1.45 13.78 9.53
CA SER A 118 0.59 14.97 9.65
C SER A 118 -0.90 14.61 9.82
N SER A 119 -1.30 13.42 9.37
CA SER A 119 -2.67 12.92 9.49
C SER A 119 -2.68 11.40 9.55
N LEU A 120 -2.47 10.84 10.75
CA LEU A 120 -2.66 9.41 11.00
C LEU A 120 -4.06 9.17 11.54
N VAL A 121 -4.77 8.19 10.98
CA VAL A 121 -6.13 7.84 11.40
C VAL A 121 -6.08 6.50 12.12
N LEU A 122 -6.54 6.47 13.37
CA LEU A 122 -6.84 5.25 14.11
C LEU A 122 -8.13 4.65 13.54
N ARG A 123 -8.07 3.38 13.14
CA ARG A 123 -9.18 2.71 12.46
C ARG A 123 -9.69 1.51 13.22
N LYS A 124 -10.96 1.16 12.99
CA LYS A 124 -11.57 -0.01 13.63
C LYS A 124 -11.00 -1.34 13.15
N GLN A 125 -10.56 -1.41 11.90
CA GLN A 125 -9.95 -2.59 11.28
C GLN A 125 -8.68 -2.19 10.51
N PRO A 126 -7.77 -3.14 10.23
CA PRO A 126 -6.51 -2.86 9.56
C PRO A 126 -6.67 -2.65 8.05
N ASN A 127 -7.54 -1.73 7.64
CA ASN A 127 -7.74 -1.37 6.23
C ASN A 127 -8.17 0.09 6.11
N THR A 128 -7.88 0.71 4.95
CA THR A 128 -8.13 2.14 4.68
C THR A 128 -9.60 2.50 4.53
N THR A 129 -10.48 1.52 4.30
CA THR A 129 -11.93 1.72 4.13
C THR A 129 -12.72 1.61 5.43
N SER A 130 -12.11 1.10 6.50
CA SER A 130 -12.80 0.89 7.77
C SER A 130 -13.04 2.21 8.50
N ALA A 131 -14.05 2.21 9.36
CA ALA A 131 -14.45 3.37 10.12
C ALA A 131 -13.27 3.97 10.90
N ALA A 132 -13.12 5.29 10.78
CA ALA A 132 -12.19 6.07 11.59
C ALA A 132 -12.72 6.17 13.02
N ILE A 133 -11.85 5.93 14.00
CA ILE A 133 -12.12 6.08 15.43
C ILE A 133 -11.67 7.47 15.88
N GLU A 134 -10.42 7.80 15.56
CA GLU A 134 -9.73 9.01 16.04
C GLU A 134 -8.69 9.45 15.00
N LYS A 135 -8.42 10.75 14.90
CA LYS A 135 -7.29 11.30 14.15
C LYS A 135 -6.17 11.59 15.15
N LEU A 136 -5.04 10.92 14.99
CA LEU A 136 -3.86 11.09 15.83
C LEU A 136 -3.04 12.28 15.36
N ALA A 137 -2.61 13.10 16.30
CA ALA A 137 -1.79 14.27 16.00
C ALA A 137 -0.32 13.89 15.78
N THR A 138 0.41 14.69 15.00
CA THR A 138 1.88 14.59 14.95
C THR A 138 2.44 14.68 16.36
N LYS A 139 3.47 13.87 16.64
CA LYS A 139 4.14 13.70 17.94
C LYS A 139 3.33 12.99 19.02
N GLU A 140 2.13 12.54 18.71
CA GLU A 140 1.41 11.69 19.65
C GLU A 140 2.13 10.34 19.81
N ILE A 141 2.10 9.80 21.01
CA ILE A 141 2.65 8.48 21.30
C ILE A 141 1.48 7.51 21.45
N VAL A 142 1.60 6.36 20.81
CA VAL A 142 0.69 5.23 20.98
C VAL A 142 1.46 4.03 21.51
N GLU A 143 0.81 3.22 22.33
CA GLU A 143 1.32 1.91 22.75
C GLU A 143 0.95 0.88 21.68
N ILE A 144 1.91 0.09 21.22
CA ILE A 144 1.64 -1.02 20.30
C ILE A 144 1.24 -2.24 21.13
N LEU A 145 0.04 -2.77 20.87
CA LEU A 145 -0.49 -3.95 21.54
C LEU A 145 -0.18 -5.22 20.75
N GLU A 146 -0.39 -5.17 19.44
CA GLU A 146 -0.14 -6.29 18.52
C GLU A 146 0.45 -5.77 17.21
N GLU A 147 1.41 -6.51 16.65
CA GLU A 147 2.09 -6.17 15.41
C GLU A 147 1.65 -7.08 14.26
N GLY A 148 1.31 -6.46 13.12
CA GLY A 148 0.95 -7.17 11.90
C GLY A 148 2.15 -7.91 11.31
N ARG A 149 1.94 -9.17 10.92
CA ARG A 149 2.94 -10.02 10.26
C ARG A 149 2.93 -9.92 8.74
N ASN A 150 1.82 -9.47 8.17
CA ASN A 150 1.67 -9.29 6.74
C ASN A 150 2.11 -7.88 6.32
N GLN A 151 2.92 -7.81 5.26
CA GLN A 151 3.25 -6.56 4.58
C GLN A 151 2.14 -6.20 3.60
N VAL A 152 1.69 -4.96 3.63
CA VAL A 152 0.67 -4.41 2.74
C VAL A 152 1.14 -3.07 2.20
N THR A 153 0.71 -2.74 0.98
CA THR A 153 0.96 -1.43 0.39
C THR A 153 -0.28 -0.56 0.59
N VAL A 154 -0.13 0.52 1.35
CA VAL A 154 -1.17 1.52 1.58
C VAL A 154 -0.69 2.84 1.03
N ASN A 155 -1.40 3.38 0.04
CA ASN A 155 -1.04 4.61 -0.65
C ASN A 155 0.44 4.60 -1.05
N GLY A 156 0.93 3.55 -1.73
CA GLY A 156 2.35 3.48 -2.14
C GLY A 156 3.40 3.28 -1.06
N LYS A 157 3.07 3.31 0.25
CA LYS A 157 3.98 2.89 1.33
C LYS A 157 3.76 1.43 1.66
N THR A 158 4.83 0.64 1.66
CA THR A 158 4.80 -0.75 2.11
C THR A 158 5.15 -0.83 3.59
N GLY A 159 4.35 -1.56 4.35
CA GLY A 159 4.52 -1.75 5.78
C GLY A 159 3.49 -2.69 6.36
N SER A 160 3.39 -2.75 7.67
CA SER A 160 2.37 -3.53 8.38
C SER A 160 1.33 -2.62 9.02
N TRP A 161 0.18 -3.18 9.37
CA TRP A 161 -0.69 -2.54 10.36
C TRP A 161 -0.24 -2.93 11.76
N ALA A 162 -0.52 -2.07 12.74
CA ALA A 162 -0.35 -2.37 14.15
C ALA A 162 -1.65 -2.05 14.89
N LYS A 163 -2.00 -2.89 15.86
CA LYS A 163 -3.07 -2.60 16.82
C LYS A 163 -2.47 -1.80 17.96
N VAL A 164 -3.06 -0.66 18.27
CA VAL A 164 -2.49 0.31 19.19
C VAL A 164 -3.51 0.81 20.20
N LYS A 165 -3.00 1.31 21.31
CA LYS A 165 -3.76 2.03 22.33
C LYS A 165 -3.29 3.48 22.39
N THR A 166 -4.23 4.42 22.29
CA THR A 166 -3.94 5.86 22.39
C THR A 166 -3.93 6.34 23.83
N LYS A 167 -3.41 7.55 24.07
CA LYS A 167 -3.49 8.22 25.38
C LYS A 167 -4.93 8.39 25.90
N ASN A 168 -5.90 8.45 24.98
CA ASN A 168 -7.32 8.53 25.27
C ASN A 168 -7.96 7.15 25.55
N ASN A 169 -7.13 6.10 25.67
CA ASN A 169 -7.53 4.69 25.82
C ASN A 169 -8.34 4.11 24.66
N ASN A 170 -8.35 4.75 23.50
CA ASN A 170 -8.95 4.17 22.29
C ASN A 170 -8.05 3.06 21.75
N ILE A 171 -8.66 1.95 21.33
CA ILE A 171 -7.96 0.82 20.72
C ILE A 171 -8.39 0.69 19.27
N GLY A 172 -7.42 0.59 18.36
CA GLY A 172 -7.66 0.44 16.94
C GLY A 172 -6.39 0.12 16.18
N PHE A 173 -6.42 0.31 14.86
CA PHE A 173 -5.35 -0.03 13.95
C PHE A 173 -4.77 1.22 13.28
N VAL A 174 -3.45 1.27 13.17
CA VAL A 174 -2.70 2.29 12.44
C VAL A 174 -1.67 1.62 11.53
N PHE A 175 -1.29 2.31 10.46
CA PHE A 175 -0.30 1.79 9.51
C PHE A 175 1.10 2.21 9.96
N THR A 176 1.98 1.23 10.20
CA THR A 176 3.28 1.42 10.88
C THR A 176 4.27 2.32 10.15
N PRO A 177 4.28 2.47 8.82
CA PRO A 177 5.14 3.45 8.13
C PRO A 177 4.89 4.91 8.49
N TYR A 178 3.84 5.20 9.27
CA TYR A 178 3.56 6.53 9.80
C TYR A 178 3.96 6.70 11.27
N LEU A 179 4.65 5.71 11.83
CA LEU A 179 5.17 5.70 13.19
C LEU A 179 6.70 5.56 13.18
N MET A 180 7.34 6.23 14.12
CA MET A 180 8.69 5.88 14.57
C MET A 180 8.55 4.97 15.78
N LEU A 181 9.07 3.73 15.70
CA LEU A 181 8.91 2.74 16.77
C LEU A 181 10.07 2.76 17.76
N ASN A 182 9.78 2.57 19.04
CA ASN A 182 10.80 2.46 20.10
C ASN A 182 10.28 1.60 21.26
N LYS A 183 11.19 1.08 22.12
CA LYS A 183 10.84 0.25 23.28
C LYS A 183 10.42 1.06 24.52
N SER A 184 10.67 2.37 24.53
CA SER A 184 10.29 3.26 25.61
C SER A 184 9.72 4.57 25.04
N PRO A 185 8.65 5.13 25.62
CA PRO A 185 8.16 6.44 25.23
C PRO A 185 9.21 7.53 25.50
N ASP A 186 10.04 7.38 26.52
CA ASP A 186 11.06 8.37 26.90
C ASP A 186 12.21 8.47 25.90
N ASN A 187 12.38 7.44 25.06
CA ASN A 187 13.40 7.42 24.02
C ASN A 187 13.00 8.25 22.79
N PHE A 188 11.75 8.69 22.69
CA PHE A 188 11.38 9.72 21.72
C PHE A 188 11.93 11.04 22.23
N VAL A 189 12.96 11.58 21.57
CA VAL A 189 13.64 12.79 22.03
C VAL A 189 12.67 13.98 21.93
N PHE A 190 11.98 14.29 23.03
CA PHE A 190 10.98 15.35 23.10
C PHE A 190 11.55 16.79 22.98
N GLY A 191 12.87 16.94 22.79
CA GLY A 191 13.57 18.23 22.78
C GLY A 191 14.26 18.60 21.47
N GLU A 192 14.30 17.71 20.49
CA GLU A 192 15.06 17.91 19.25
C GLU A 192 14.15 17.94 18.02
N ASP A 193 14.68 18.55 16.97
CA ASP A 193 14.05 18.49 15.65
C ASP A 193 14.30 17.10 15.06
N ILE A 194 13.27 16.49 14.49
CA ILE A 194 13.31 15.14 13.93
C ILE A 194 13.20 15.24 12.42
N GLU A 195 14.02 14.49 11.70
CA GLU A 195 13.84 14.29 10.26
C GLU A 195 13.62 12.82 9.98
N ALA A 196 12.57 12.52 9.22
CA ALA A 196 12.22 11.17 8.81
C ALA A 196 12.14 11.10 7.29
N ASP A 197 12.63 10.00 6.73
CA ASP A 197 12.53 9.73 5.30
C ASP A 197 11.05 9.66 4.88
N GLU A 198 10.72 10.39 3.83
CA GLU A 198 9.39 10.37 3.26
C GLU A 198 9.46 10.65 1.77
N LYS A 199 8.97 9.71 0.97
CA LYS A 199 8.85 9.86 -0.48
C LYS A 199 7.42 10.15 -0.88
N GLY A 200 7.26 10.90 -1.97
CA GLY A 200 5.97 11.19 -2.56
C GLY A 200 5.99 12.51 -3.31
N TRP A 201 4.82 13.12 -3.39
CA TRP A 201 4.55 14.35 -4.12
C TRP A 201 3.88 15.38 -3.21
N ALA A 202 4.27 16.64 -3.38
CA ALA A 202 3.67 17.79 -2.76
C ALA A 202 3.07 18.70 -3.84
N TYR A 203 1.83 19.14 -3.63
CA TYR A 203 1.17 20.15 -4.43
C TYR A 203 1.13 21.46 -3.65
N ILE A 204 1.68 22.53 -4.23
CA ILE A 204 1.72 23.84 -3.59
C ILE A 204 0.36 24.53 -3.76
N THR A 205 -0.29 24.79 -2.63
CA THR A 205 -1.64 25.39 -2.61
C THR A 205 -1.62 26.91 -2.63
N THR A 206 -0.56 27.52 -2.11
CA THR A 206 -0.39 28.98 -2.03
C THR A 206 1.08 29.31 -2.24
N SER A 207 1.40 30.30 -3.09
CA SER A 207 2.79 30.72 -3.31
C SER A 207 3.44 31.17 -2.00
N PRO A 208 4.51 30.50 -1.51
CA PRO A 208 5.17 30.92 -0.29
C PRO A 208 6.02 32.15 -0.55
N ASN A 209 6.00 33.16 0.33
CA ASN A 209 7.00 34.24 0.27
C ASN A 209 8.35 33.79 0.85
N ILE A 210 8.31 32.81 1.75
CA ILE A 210 9.46 32.30 2.50
C ILE A 210 9.51 30.79 2.36
N ILE A 211 10.70 30.28 2.03
CA ILE A 211 11.06 28.86 2.11
C ILE A 211 12.17 28.68 3.14
N TYR A 212 12.54 27.44 3.41
CA TYR A 212 13.49 27.13 4.47
C TYR A 212 14.66 26.31 3.95
N GLN A 213 15.85 26.62 4.44
CA GLN A 213 17.09 25.90 4.15
C GLN A 213 17.67 25.32 5.42
N LYS A 214 18.16 24.08 5.36
CA LYS A 214 18.74 23.40 6.52
C LYS A 214 20.24 23.67 6.59
N LYS A 215 20.70 24.28 7.69
CA LYS A 215 22.13 24.50 7.98
C LYS A 215 22.44 24.02 9.40
N LYS A 216 23.48 23.20 9.58
CA LYS A 216 23.88 22.67 10.90
C LYS A 216 22.70 22.08 11.69
N GLY A 217 21.83 21.31 11.03
CA GLY A 217 20.69 20.65 11.65
C GLY A 217 19.41 21.49 11.80
N LYS A 218 19.45 22.80 11.56
CA LYS A 218 18.32 23.71 11.80
C LYS A 218 17.83 24.37 10.52
N LEU A 219 16.54 24.69 10.47
CA LEU A 219 15.92 25.42 9.37
C LEU A 219 16.10 26.94 9.53
N TYR A 220 16.46 27.61 8.44
CA TYR A 220 16.56 29.06 8.33
C TYR A 220 15.66 29.54 7.20
N SER A 221 14.86 30.57 7.47
CA SER A 221 14.04 31.22 6.45
C SER A 221 14.91 31.92 5.40
N VAL A 222 14.51 31.79 4.15
CA VAL A 222 15.08 32.47 2.98
C VAL A 222 13.94 32.90 2.06
N ASP A 223 14.15 33.98 1.32
CA ASP A 223 13.19 34.47 0.34
C ASP A 223 12.94 33.40 -0.74
N ASN A 224 11.68 33.27 -1.14
CA ASN A 224 11.31 32.28 -2.13
C ASN A 224 11.61 32.77 -3.56
N ASN A 225 12.46 32.03 -4.27
CA ASN A 225 12.74 32.21 -5.70
C ASN A 225 12.60 30.91 -6.52
N GLN A 226 12.18 29.81 -5.90
CA GLN A 226 12.19 28.46 -6.52
C GLN A 226 10.84 27.73 -6.44
N VAL A 227 10.01 28.03 -5.43
CA VAL A 227 8.71 27.38 -5.25
C VAL A 227 7.61 28.24 -5.86
N ARG A 228 6.69 27.63 -6.61
CA ARG A 228 5.57 28.31 -7.25
C ARG A 228 4.26 27.67 -6.82
N GLU A 229 3.22 28.48 -6.75
CA GLU A 229 1.87 27.98 -6.53
C GLU A 229 1.41 27.09 -7.69
N ASN A 230 0.51 26.15 -7.40
CA ASN A 230 -0.14 25.31 -8.38
C ASN A 230 0.79 24.35 -9.13
N GLU A 231 1.99 24.14 -8.61
CA GLU A 231 2.98 23.17 -9.09
C GLU A 231 3.12 21.96 -8.17
N PHE A 232 3.65 20.88 -8.74
CA PHE A 232 3.97 19.64 -8.03
C PHE A 232 5.48 19.52 -7.82
N TYR A 233 5.87 18.97 -6.68
CA TYR A 233 7.26 18.75 -6.29
C TYR A 233 7.41 17.35 -5.70
N LEU A 234 8.59 16.75 -5.83
CA LEU A 234 8.92 15.51 -5.14
C LEU A 234 9.21 15.80 -3.67
N ILE A 235 8.90 14.85 -2.81
CA ILE A 235 9.24 14.86 -1.38
C ILE A 235 10.36 13.86 -1.16
N LYS A 236 11.41 14.25 -0.41
CA LYS A 236 12.46 13.32 0.03
C LYS A 236 12.48 13.10 1.54
N SER A 237 12.04 14.08 2.34
CA SER A 237 11.94 13.91 3.78
C SER A 237 10.87 14.80 4.41
N ARG A 238 10.53 14.47 5.65
CA ARG A 238 9.73 15.31 6.54
C ARG A 238 10.60 15.73 7.72
N TYR A 239 10.57 17.03 7.99
CA TYR A 239 11.21 17.63 9.15
C TYR A 239 10.16 18.12 10.15
N ILE A 240 10.30 17.71 11.40
CA ILE A 240 9.39 18.04 12.51
C ILE A 240 10.19 18.78 13.55
N THR A 241 9.93 20.07 13.73
CA THR A 241 10.62 20.88 14.74
C THR A 241 10.24 20.45 16.16
N LYS A 242 11.04 20.79 17.17
CA LYS A 242 10.75 20.55 18.59
C LYS A 242 9.40 21.13 19.05
N ASP A 243 8.94 22.23 18.47
CA ASP A 243 7.62 22.84 18.76
C ASP A 243 6.46 22.22 17.96
N GLY A 244 6.72 21.20 17.13
CA GLY A 244 5.68 20.43 16.45
C GLY A 244 5.31 20.93 15.05
N LYS A 245 6.03 21.93 14.52
CA LYS A 245 5.82 22.38 13.14
C LYS A 245 6.39 21.35 12.20
N VAL A 246 5.65 21.09 11.13
CA VAL A 246 6.00 20.11 10.12
C VAL A 246 6.40 20.83 8.84
N PHE A 247 7.52 20.42 8.27
CA PHE A 247 8.04 20.87 7.00
C PHE A 247 8.29 19.66 6.11
N PHE A 248 8.08 19.82 4.82
CA PHE A 248 8.45 18.83 3.81
C PHE A 248 9.67 19.33 3.07
N TYR A 249 10.70 18.50 2.98
CA TYR A 249 11.79 18.73 2.06
C TYR A 249 11.30 18.36 0.66
N ILE A 250 11.16 19.39 -0.18
CA ILE A 250 10.67 19.28 -1.54
C ILE A 250 11.77 19.61 -2.53
N TYR A 251 11.72 18.95 -3.68
CA TYR A 251 12.67 19.18 -4.74
C TYR A 251 12.06 19.01 -6.13
N LYS A 252 12.73 19.63 -7.09
CA LYS A 252 12.57 19.43 -8.54
C LYS A 252 13.95 19.26 -9.12
N GLN A 253 14.04 18.43 -10.15
CA GLN A 253 15.30 18.09 -10.76
C GLN A 253 15.15 17.96 -12.27
N THR A 254 16.19 18.37 -12.98
CA THR A 254 16.38 18.10 -14.39
C THR A 254 17.56 17.16 -14.54
N ALA A 255 17.50 16.32 -15.56
CA ALA A 255 18.56 15.39 -15.88
C ALA A 255 19.13 15.68 -17.26
N SER A 256 20.40 15.34 -17.46
CA SER A 256 21.03 15.33 -18.77
C SER A 256 21.97 14.16 -18.91
N GLN A 257 22.03 13.61 -20.12
CA GLN A 257 22.92 12.53 -20.48
C GLN A 257 23.64 12.92 -21.77
N ALA A 258 24.97 12.98 -21.74
CA ALA A 258 25.78 13.46 -22.87
C ALA A 258 25.76 12.47 -24.05
N ASP A 259 25.89 11.19 -23.74
CA ASP A 259 25.72 10.08 -24.67
C ASP A 259 25.22 8.84 -23.91
N TRP A 260 24.87 7.79 -24.65
CA TRP A 260 24.28 6.58 -24.10
C TRP A 260 25.11 5.86 -23.02
N TYR A 261 26.44 6.03 -23.04
CA TYR A 261 27.34 5.38 -22.09
C TYR A 261 27.70 6.27 -20.91
N SER A 262 27.27 7.53 -20.93
CA SER A 262 27.52 8.51 -19.89
C SER A 262 26.53 8.32 -18.73
N ASP A 263 27.01 8.57 -17.52
CA ASP A 263 26.15 8.66 -16.35
C ASP A 263 25.16 9.83 -16.51
N ILE A 264 23.97 9.70 -15.93
CA ILE A 264 22.98 10.78 -15.88
C ILE A 264 23.46 11.84 -14.88
N GLU A 265 23.63 13.07 -15.36
CA GLU A 265 23.87 14.24 -14.54
C GLU A 265 22.54 14.84 -14.08
N VAL A 266 22.41 15.14 -12.79
CA VAL A 266 21.17 15.67 -12.19
C VAL A 266 21.43 17.05 -11.60
N GLU A 267 20.62 18.02 -12.00
CA GLU A 267 20.60 19.39 -11.46
C GLU A 267 19.29 19.65 -10.72
N TYR A 268 19.38 20.14 -9.48
CA TYR A 268 18.21 20.49 -8.68
C TYR A 268 17.78 21.93 -8.99
N THR A 269 16.60 22.09 -9.59
CA THR A 269 15.96 23.39 -9.83
C THR A 269 15.15 23.86 -8.63
N THR A 270 14.79 22.93 -7.74
CA THR A 270 14.26 23.25 -6.41
C THR A 270 14.86 22.30 -5.39
N ASP A 271 15.28 22.84 -4.25
CA ASP A 271 15.82 22.13 -3.10
C ASP A 271 15.57 22.98 -1.86
N CYS A 272 14.48 22.71 -1.14
CA CYS A 272 14.15 23.46 0.08
C CYS A 272 13.13 22.74 0.97
N TYR A 273 12.91 23.30 2.15
CA TYR A 273 11.85 22.90 3.07
C TYR A 273 10.68 23.88 3.00
N ILE A 274 9.46 23.33 2.95
CA ILE A 274 8.22 24.11 2.96
C ILE A 274 7.29 23.68 4.12
N PRO A 275 6.63 24.61 4.82
CA PRO A 275 5.62 24.27 5.83
C PRO A 275 4.50 23.37 5.29
N ALA A 276 4.10 22.39 6.10
CA ALA A 276 2.99 21.49 5.79
C ALA A 276 1.66 22.22 5.55
N SER A 277 1.48 23.43 6.10
CA SER A 277 0.28 24.25 5.91
C SER A 277 0.13 24.83 4.50
N GLN A 278 1.17 24.78 3.67
CA GLN A 278 1.18 25.35 2.31
C GLN A 278 1.07 24.27 1.23
N VAL A 279 1.04 23.00 1.61
CA VAL A 279 1.07 21.88 0.67
C VAL A 279 0.00 20.84 0.95
N ILE A 280 -0.48 20.21 -0.11
CA ILE A 280 -1.20 18.93 -0.04
C ILE A 280 -0.21 17.87 -0.47
N VAL A 281 -0.06 16.81 0.32
CA VAL A 281 0.90 15.74 0.03
C VAL A 281 0.18 14.43 -0.25
N SER A 282 0.78 13.64 -1.13
CA SER A 282 0.39 12.27 -1.42
C SER A 282 1.67 11.47 -1.63
N ASN A 283 1.63 10.19 -1.32
CA ASN A 283 2.75 9.30 -1.65
C ASN A 283 2.80 9.00 -3.16
N ARG A 284 1.70 9.21 -3.88
CA ARG A 284 1.60 8.97 -5.33
C ARG A 284 1.11 10.19 -6.11
N TYR A 285 1.66 10.40 -7.30
CA TYR A 285 1.36 11.55 -8.15
C TYR A 285 -0.10 11.58 -8.62
N ALA A 286 -0.57 10.49 -9.24
CA ALA A 286 -1.87 10.47 -9.92
C ALA A 286 -3.06 10.73 -8.97
N PRO A 287 -3.11 10.15 -7.75
CA PRO A 287 -4.14 10.50 -6.77
C PRO A 287 -4.07 11.97 -6.33
N LEU A 288 -2.86 12.53 -6.18
CA LEU A 288 -2.70 13.95 -5.82
C LEU A 288 -3.23 14.85 -6.92
N TYR A 289 -2.87 14.57 -8.17
CA TYR A 289 -3.37 15.29 -9.35
C TYR A 289 -4.90 15.21 -9.43
N SER A 290 -5.48 14.02 -9.25
CA SER A 290 -6.92 13.81 -9.25
C SER A 290 -7.64 14.68 -8.20
N GLN A 291 -7.04 14.80 -7.02
CA GLN A 291 -7.57 15.60 -5.92
C GLN A 291 -7.47 17.10 -6.18
N THR A 292 -6.39 17.58 -6.80
CA THR A 292 -6.06 19.01 -6.87
C THR A 292 -6.37 19.66 -8.22
N LYS A 293 -6.30 18.93 -9.33
CA LYS A 293 -6.45 19.45 -10.70
C LYS A 293 -7.67 18.93 -11.45
N GLU A 294 -8.02 17.65 -11.31
CA GLU A 294 -9.13 17.07 -12.06
C GLU A 294 -10.47 17.49 -11.46
N THR A 295 -11.45 17.87 -12.27
CA THR A 295 -12.80 18.26 -11.82
C THR A 295 -13.88 17.27 -12.24
N ASP A 296 -13.64 16.46 -13.27
CA ASP A 296 -14.54 15.41 -13.74
C ASP A 296 -14.51 14.20 -12.81
N LYS A 297 -15.66 13.92 -12.17
CA LYS A 297 -15.81 12.81 -11.21
C LYS A 297 -15.53 11.44 -11.83
N THR A 298 -15.83 11.23 -13.10
CA THR A 298 -15.58 9.96 -13.80
C THR A 298 -14.09 9.80 -14.05
N LYS A 299 -13.40 10.84 -14.54
CA LYS A 299 -11.95 10.83 -14.72
C LYS A 299 -11.22 10.61 -13.39
N ARG A 300 -11.64 11.27 -12.30
CA ARG A 300 -11.07 11.02 -10.96
C ARG A 300 -11.13 9.54 -10.57
N LYS A 301 -12.30 8.91 -10.72
CA LYS A 301 -12.46 7.48 -10.42
C LYS A 301 -11.59 6.59 -11.32
N LEU A 302 -11.47 6.92 -12.60
CA LEU A 302 -10.62 6.20 -13.53
C LEU A 302 -9.14 6.34 -13.18
N ILE A 303 -8.70 7.55 -12.80
CA ILE A 303 -7.33 7.82 -12.34
C ILE A 303 -7.01 7.02 -11.09
N GLU A 304 -7.89 7.09 -10.08
CA GLU A 304 -7.76 6.32 -8.83
C GLU A 304 -7.74 4.81 -9.09
N PHE A 305 -8.59 4.33 -10.00
CA PHE A 305 -8.63 2.91 -10.36
C PHE A 305 -7.36 2.47 -11.08
N LEU A 306 -6.89 3.23 -12.08
CA LEU A 306 -5.66 2.93 -12.80
C LEU A 306 -4.45 2.96 -11.86
N ASP A 307 -4.35 3.94 -10.96
CA ASP A 307 -3.25 4.05 -9.99
C ASP A 307 -3.10 2.80 -9.10
N GLN A 308 -4.23 2.22 -8.70
CA GLN A 308 -4.27 0.98 -7.90
C GLN A 308 -3.80 -0.26 -8.68
N GLN A 309 -3.85 -0.23 -10.01
CA GLN A 309 -3.49 -1.35 -10.88
C GLN A 309 -2.13 -1.14 -11.57
N ALA A 310 -1.66 0.10 -11.68
CA ALA A 310 -0.47 0.47 -12.42
C ALA A 310 0.79 0.14 -11.63
N LYS A 311 1.71 -0.57 -12.29
CA LYS A 311 3.04 -0.89 -11.76
C LYS A 311 3.90 0.37 -11.55
N TYR A 312 3.73 1.35 -12.42
CA TYR A 312 4.47 2.62 -12.41
C TYR A 312 3.53 3.78 -12.09
N GLU A 313 4.09 4.93 -11.71
CA GLU A 313 3.32 6.17 -11.68
C GLU A 313 3.04 6.60 -13.12
N PHE A 314 1.79 6.86 -13.45
CA PHE A 314 1.42 7.46 -14.74
C PHE A 314 1.16 8.95 -14.55
N ASP A 315 1.17 9.70 -15.65
CA ASP A 315 0.97 11.14 -15.65
C ASP A 315 -0.44 11.51 -16.16
N PRO A 316 -1.41 11.83 -15.27
CA PRO A 316 -2.73 12.28 -15.69
C PRO A 316 -2.74 13.60 -16.47
N GLU A 317 -1.70 14.43 -16.32
CA GLU A 317 -1.57 15.68 -17.10
C GLU A 317 -1.29 15.36 -18.58
N LYS A 318 -0.57 14.26 -18.82
CA LYS A 318 -0.28 13.73 -20.15
C LYS A 318 -1.15 12.51 -20.44
N SER A 319 -2.47 12.68 -20.27
CA SER A 319 -3.44 11.61 -20.48
C SER A 319 -4.62 12.03 -21.35
N TYR A 320 -4.98 11.16 -22.30
CA TYR A 320 -6.24 11.22 -23.03
C TYR A 320 -7.23 10.19 -22.52
N PHE A 321 -8.49 10.62 -22.36
CA PHE A 321 -9.58 9.79 -21.88
C PHE A 321 -10.66 9.68 -22.95
N TYR A 322 -10.88 8.48 -23.47
CA TYR A 322 -11.95 8.19 -24.42
C TYR A 322 -12.99 7.30 -23.77
N THR A 323 -14.21 7.36 -24.31
CA THR A 323 -15.30 6.48 -23.92
C THR A 323 -16.01 5.99 -25.16
N PHE A 324 -16.23 4.68 -25.27
CA PHE A 324 -17.02 4.11 -26.34
C PHE A 324 -18.02 3.08 -25.79
N ARG A 325 -18.99 2.69 -26.61
CA ARG A 325 -19.95 1.65 -26.28
C ARG A 325 -19.87 0.54 -27.31
N SER A 326 -19.91 -0.69 -26.82
CA SER A 326 -20.11 -1.86 -27.67
C SER A 326 -21.20 -2.72 -27.08
N LYS A 327 -22.23 -2.99 -27.90
CA LYS A 327 -23.48 -3.61 -27.44
C LYS A 327 -24.09 -2.83 -26.27
N LYS A 328 -24.16 -3.42 -25.08
CA LYS A 328 -24.73 -2.80 -23.86
C LYS A 328 -23.66 -2.29 -22.90
N ASP A 329 -22.40 -2.60 -23.16
CA ASP A 329 -21.30 -2.31 -22.27
C ASP A 329 -20.64 -0.97 -22.64
N LYS A 330 -20.13 -0.29 -21.61
CA LYS A 330 -19.41 0.98 -21.73
C LYS A 330 -17.95 0.73 -21.43
N PHE A 331 -17.08 1.28 -22.27
CA PHE A 331 -15.64 1.12 -22.18
C PHE A 331 -14.96 2.49 -22.07
N HIS A 332 -13.89 2.53 -21.30
CA HIS A 332 -13.04 3.70 -21.11
C HIS A 332 -11.63 3.37 -21.57
N VAL A 333 -11.07 4.21 -22.41
CA VAL A 333 -9.68 4.11 -22.88
C VAL A 333 -8.89 5.25 -22.26
N ILE A 334 -7.76 4.93 -21.65
CA ILE A 334 -6.82 5.91 -21.11
C ILE A 334 -5.50 5.72 -21.86
N ILE A 335 -5.09 6.73 -22.60
CA ILE A 335 -3.75 6.81 -23.19
C ILE A 335 -2.92 7.75 -22.34
N THR A 336 -1.77 7.32 -21.84
CA THR A 336 -0.97 8.07 -20.86
C THR A 336 0.53 7.86 -21.03
N SER A 337 1.33 8.70 -20.38
CA SER A 337 2.77 8.49 -20.15
C SER A 337 3.05 7.98 -18.73
N ILE A 338 4.27 7.49 -18.50
CA ILE A 338 4.85 7.34 -17.16
C ILE A 338 5.17 8.73 -16.59
N LYS A 339 4.92 8.95 -15.29
CA LYS A 339 5.35 10.17 -14.61
C LYS A 339 6.84 10.08 -14.28
N SER A 340 7.65 10.90 -14.93
CA SER A 340 9.07 11.03 -14.60
C SER A 340 9.28 11.78 -13.28
N GLU A 341 10.36 11.43 -12.58
CA GLU A 341 10.89 12.20 -11.44
C GLU A 341 11.72 13.42 -11.89
N TYR A 342 12.06 13.50 -13.18
CA TYR A 342 12.71 14.65 -13.80
C TYR A 342 11.66 15.53 -14.48
N ASP A 343 11.76 16.83 -14.26
CA ASP A 343 10.96 17.82 -15.00
C ASP A 343 11.35 17.84 -16.49
N GLU A 344 12.63 17.57 -16.77
CA GLU A 344 13.20 17.45 -18.11
C GLU A 344 14.38 16.47 -18.05
N CYS A 345 14.54 15.61 -19.07
CA CYS A 345 15.71 14.73 -19.23
C CYS A 345 16.29 14.93 -20.63
N ARG A 346 17.39 15.69 -20.75
CA ARG A 346 18.02 15.98 -22.05
C ARG A 346 18.96 14.87 -22.46
N GLY A 347 18.76 14.30 -23.64
CA GLY A 347 19.61 13.22 -24.17
C GLY A 347 19.32 11.85 -23.58
N CYS A 348 18.38 11.74 -22.64
CA CYS A 348 17.94 10.48 -22.07
C CYS A 348 17.05 9.72 -23.07
N PHE A 349 17.19 8.39 -23.12
CA PHE A 349 16.27 7.55 -23.88
C PHE A 349 15.02 7.26 -23.03
N ASP A 350 14.18 8.28 -22.87
CA ASP A 350 12.87 8.11 -22.27
C ASP A 350 11.85 7.69 -23.32
N SER A 351 10.81 6.97 -22.87
CA SER A 351 9.66 6.77 -23.74
C SER A 351 9.03 8.11 -24.06
N GLU A 352 8.62 8.28 -25.32
CA GLU A 352 7.84 9.42 -25.74
C GLU A 352 6.49 9.48 -24.99
N ASP A 353 5.86 10.65 -25.02
CA ASP A 353 4.59 10.82 -24.33
C ASP A 353 3.45 10.04 -25.00
N TYR A 354 2.41 9.73 -24.22
CA TYR A 354 1.20 9.02 -24.68
C TYR A 354 1.50 7.63 -25.24
N ASN A 355 2.43 6.91 -24.61
CA ASN A 355 2.96 5.63 -25.08
C ASN A 355 2.34 4.40 -24.40
N LEU A 356 1.51 4.60 -23.39
CA LEU A 356 0.78 3.54 -22.68
C LEU A 356 -0.72 3.66 -22.95
N VAL A 357 -1.41 2.53 -23.04
CA VAL A 357 -2.87 2.48 -23.15
C VAL A 357 -3.47 1.45 -22.21
N TYR A 358 -4.58 1.83 -21.59
CA TYR A 358 -5.39 0.99 -20.73
C TYR A 358 -6.85 1.05 -21.17
N VAL A 359 -7.52 -0.09 -21.20
CA VAL A 359 -8.96 -0.16 -21.46
C VAL A 359 -9.68 -0.80 -20.29
N PHE A 360 -10.75 -0.14 -19.85
CA PHE A 360 -11.60 -0.58 -18.77
C PHE A 360 -13.03 -0.76 -19.24
N GLN A 361 -13.64 -1.89 -18.90
CA GLN A 361 -15.08 -2.07 -18.99
C GLN A 361 -15.73 -1.50 -17.72
N GLU A 362 -16.74 -0.64 -17.87
CA GLU A 362 -17.57 -0.14 -16.77
C GLU A 362 -18.84 -0.98 -16.66
N LYS A 363 -19.06 -1.56 -15.48
CA LYS A 363 -20.29 -2.28 -15.14
C LYS A 363 -20.63 -2.06 -13.67
N ASP A 364 -21.89 -1.71 -13.40
CA ASP A 364 -22.39 -1.46 -12.04
C ASP A 364 -21.53 -0.45 -11.25
N ASN A 365 -21.04 0.60 -11.93
CA ASN A 365 -20.15 1.63 -11.38
C ASN A 365 -18.83 1.05 -10.81
N GLN A 366 -18.41 -0.10 -11.33
CA GLN A 366 -17.09 -0.71 -11.13
C GLN A 366 -16.35 -0.81 -12.46
N PHE A 367 -15.03 -0.79 -12.40
CA PHE A 367 -14.17 -0.94 -13.56
C PHE A 367 -13.49 -2.31 -13.55
N LYS A 368 -13.38 -2.92 -14.72
CA LYS A 368 -12.57 -4.11 -14.95
C LYS A 368 -11.59 -3.80 -16.09
N LYS A 369 -10.29 -3.94 -15.82
CA LYS A 369 -9.28 -3.85 -16.88
C LYS A 369 -9.49 -5.00 -17.88
N VAL A 370 -9.62 -4.67 -19.16
CA VAL A 370 -9.76 -5.64 -20.24
C VAL A 370 -8.53 -5.66 -21.13
N PHE A 371 -7.84 -4.54 -21.27
CA PHE A 371 -6.63 -4.44 -22.09
C PHE A 371 -5.61 -3.49 -21.47
N ASP A 372 -4.33 -3.82 -21.63
CA ASP A 372 -3.23 -2.88 -21.42
C ASP A 372 -2.03 -3.22 -22.30
N LYS A 373 -1.45 -2.19 -22.92
CA LYS A 373 -0.24 -2.29 -23.73
C LYS A 373 0.55 -0.98 -23.65
N GLY A 374 1.81 -1.05 -24.04
CA GLY A 374 2.66 0.12 -24.17
C GLY A 374 3.79 -0.11 -25.16
N GLY A 375 4.27 0.98 -25.74
CA GLY A 375 5.51 1.04 -26.52
C GLY A 375 6.41 2.14 -25.95
N ASN A 376 7.54 2.41 -26.60
CA ASN A 376 8.41 3.56 -26.26
C ASN A 376 8.20 4.77 -27.17
N ARG A 377 7.34 4.69 -28.20
CA ARG A 377 7.03 5.80 -29.11
C ARG A 377 5.63 6.38 -28.87
N SER A 378 4.59 5.61 -29.12
CA SER A 378 3.23 6.13 -28.93
C SER A 378 2.20 5.01 -28.80
N ALA A 379 1.04 5.38 -28.29
CA ALA A 379 -0.19 4.62 -28.35
C ALA A 379 -1.29 5.54 -28.88
N SER A 380 -2.16 5.00 -29.73
CA SER A 380 -3.31 5.71 -30.27
C SER A 380 -4.58 4.88 -30.13
N PHE A 381 -5.73 5.56 -30.16
CA PHE A 381 -7.05 4.95 -30.16
C PHE A 381 -7.90 5.62 -31.24
N VAL A 382 -8.48 4.81 -32.12
CA VAL A 382 -9.25 5.29 -33.26
C VAL A 382 -10.56 4.51 -33.36
N GLU A 383 -11.64 5.21 -33.68
CA GLU A 383 -12.91 4.62 -34.10
C GLU A 383 -13.10 4.83 -35.60
N GLU A 384 -13.22 3.74 -36.36
CA GLU A 384 -13.44 3.75 -37.80
C GLU A 384 -14.57 2.76 -38.15
N ASP A 385 -15.60 3.21 -38.85
CA ASP A 385 -16.75 2.39 -39.25
C ASP A 385 -17.37 1.58 -38.09
N LYS A 386 -17.47 2.20 -36.90
CA LYS A 386 -17.94 1.58 -35.64
C LYS A 386 -17.09 0.40 -35.16
N LYS A 387 -15.85 0.30 -35.66
CA LYS A 387 -14.81 -0.58 -35.14
C LYS A 387 -13.82 0.27 -34.36
N PHE A 388 -13.19 -0.33 -33.37
CA PHE A 388 -12.28 0.35 -32.46
C PHE A 388 -10.91 -0.29 -32.57
N PHE A 389 -9.90 0.55 -32.74
CA PHE A 389 -8.52 0.14 -32.95
C PHE A 389 -7.61 0.82 -31.95
N ILE A 390 -6.58 0.10 -31.53
CA ILE A 390 -5.46 0.62 -30.76
C ILE A 390 -4.20 0.31 -31.55
N THR A 391 -3.38 1.32 -31.79
CA THR A 391 -2.06 1.12 -32.42
C THR A 391 -0.98 1.48 -31.41
N ILE A 392 -0.01 0.59 -31.27
CA ILE A 392 1.18 0.78 -30.43
C ILE A 392 2.38 0.92 -31.36
N ALA A 393 3.11 2.03 -31.22
CA ALA A 393 4.37 2.25 -31.91
C ALA A 393 5.53 2.00 -30.94
N THR A 394 6.50 1.23 -31.40
CA THR A 394 7.72 0.95 -30.65
C THR A 394 8.94 1.04 -31.57
N SER A 395 10.10 1.38 -31.01
CA SER A 395 11.38 1.27 -31.68
C SER A 395 12.33 0.38 -30.88
N PRO A 396 13.34 -0.21 -31.54
CA PRO A 396 14.45 -0.86 -30.85
C PRO A 396 15.14 0.08 -29.86
N LEU A 397 15.77 -0.53 -28.85
CA LEU A 397 16.64 0.20 -27.92
C LEU A 397 17.94 0.60 -28.63
N PRO A 398 18.59 1.69 -28.20
CA PRO A 398 19.88 2.14 -28.76
C PRO A 398 21.01 1.11 -28.67
N GLU A 399 20.92 0.16 -27.73
CA GLU A 399 21.94 -0.86 -27.46
C GLU A 399 21.90 -2.06 -28.42
N GLY A 400 20.92 -2.12 -29.31
CA GLY A 400 20.70 -3.27 -30.20
C GLY A 400 21.34 -3.14 -31.58
N ASP A 401 21.33 -4.25 -32.33
CA ASP A 401 21.77 -4.30 -33.73
C ASP A 401 20.81 -3.58 -34.69
N GLU A 402 19.56 -3.37 -34.27
CA GLU A 402 18.55 -2.67 -35.06
C GLU A 402 18.58 -1.16 -34.80
N SER A 403 18.42 -0.36 -35.86
CA SER A 403 18.42 1.10 -35.74
C SER A 403 17.24 1.59 -34.90
N PRO A 404 17.45 2.46 -33.89
CA PRO A 404 16.37 3.08 -33.11
C PRO A 404 15.43 3.99 -33.92
N SER A 405 15.80 4.31 -35.16
CA SER A 405 14.96 5.05 -36.10
C SER A 405 13.84 4.20 -36.71
N ILE A 406 13.94 2.87 -36.63
CA ILE A 406 12.90 1.96 -37.10
C ILE A 406 11.73 1.98 -36.10
N ILE A 407 10.54 2.27 -36.60
CA ILE A 407 9.31 2.22 -35.82
C ILE A 407 8.51 1.02 -36.31
N LYS A 408 8.22 0.10 -35.38
CA LYS A 408 7.35 -1.06 -35.57
C LYS A 408 5.98 -0.74 -35.00
N TYR A 409 4.94 -1.23 -35.66
CA TYR A 409 3.55 -0.95 -35.27
C TYR A 409 2.81 -2.24 -34.96
N SER A 410 2.14 -2.28 -33.81
CA SER A 410 1.19 -3.35 -33.47
C SER A 410 -0.21 -2.77 -33.42
N THR A 411 -1.10 -3.24 -34.29
CA THR A 411 -2.50 -2.80 -34.32
C THR A 411 -3.40 -3.88 -33.71
N TYR A 412 -4.21 -3.46 -32.75
CA TYR A 412 -5.15 -4.29 -32.03
C TYR A 412 -6.57 -3.83 -32.34
N LYS A 413 -7.47 -4.78 -32.57
CA LYS A 413 -8.86 -4.54 -32.90
C LYS A 413 -9.79 -5.05 -31.83
N PHE A 414 -10.81 -4.27 -31.52
CA PHE A 414 -11.81 -4.66 -30.55
C PHE A 414 -12.76 -5.75 -31.08
N ASP A 415 -12.86 -6.87 -30.38
CA ASP A 415 -13.70 -8.02 -30.76
C ASP A 415 -15.12 -7.99 -30.16
N GLY A 416 -15.41 -6.97 -29.33
CA GLY A 416 -16.64 -6.84 -28.56
C GLY A 416 -16.46 -6.99 -27.05
N SER A 417 -15.32 -7.53 -26.60
CA SER A 417 -14.99 -7.72 -25.19
C SER A 417 -13.54 -7.34 -24.85
N ASN A 418 -12.61 -7.54 -25.79
CA ASN A 418 -11.19 -7.27 -25.64
C ASN A 418 -10.59 -6.72 -26.95
N PHE A 419 -9.35 -6.25 -26.90
CA PHE A 419 -8.55 -5.89 -28.07
C PHE A 419 -7.57 -7.03 -28.39
N GLU A 420 -7.69 -7.56 -29.61
CA GLU A 420 -6.86 -8.67 -30.11
C GLU A 420 -5.92 -8.17 -31.22
N LEU A 421 -4.71 -8.73 -31.28
CA LEU A 421 -3.73 -8.34 -32.30
C LEU A 421 -4.27 -8.67 -33.69
N GLU A 422 -4.38 -7.65 -34.55
CA GLU A 422 -4.81 -7.80 -35.94
C GLU A 422 -3.62 -7.79 -36.90
N LEU A 423 -2.62 -6.95 -36.62
CA LEU A 423 -1.48 -6.73 -37.49
C LEU A 423 -0.24 -6.30 -36.69
N GLU A 424 0.92 -6.77 -37.13
CA GLU A 424 2.24 -6.33 -36.63
C GLU A 424 3.12 -6.03 -37.87
N GLU A 425 3.59 -4.79 -37.98
CA GLU A 425 4.40 -4.25 -39.08
C GLU A 425 5.80 -3.84 -38.63
#